data_AF-A0AAD8XLD9-F1
#
_entry.id   AF-A0AAD8XLD9-F1
#
_cell.length_a   1.000
_cell.length_b   1.000
_cell.length_c   1.000
_cell.angle_alpha   90.00
_cell.angle_beta   90.00
_cell.angle_gamma   90.00
#
_symmetry.space_group_name_H-M   'P 1'
#
loop_
_entity.id
_entity.type
_entity.pdbx_description
1 polymer ?
#
loop_
_entity_poly.entity_id
_entity_poly.type
_entity_poly.pdbx_seq_one_letter_code
_entity_poly.pdbx_strand_id
1 'polypeptide(L)'
;MVEFHLETFPLESVTKSQLRRLVEALWGWKHCIHNEDEQSKLEIMKFEPYFQFYREITASYVSDAFPPDEIQALRSHDDLHDLIRLIRSNPEVQRIKLAEDYFSKRQMGKSTLPEDEKQVFNLAAKAILMVSCSYEGQAGGIETAVWRNDQSARELVSTMFPVRDHPDLNNPGDSLPDIKSALKATRLKKVAGLSFQGTDDLRNHLRMDLKTGVVELYHHTAFLKECLKASKETHTE
;
A
#
# COMPACT_ATOMS: atom_id res chain seq x y z
N MET A 1 10.76 -39.72 -7.07
CA MET A 1 11.05 -38.39 -7.65
C MET A 1 9.88 -37.51 -7.27
N VAL A 2 10.11 -36.53 -6.40
CA VAL A 2 9.08 -35.54 -6.04
C VAL A 2 9.19 -34.43 -7.07
N GLU A 3 8.19 -34.31 -7.93
CA GLU A 3 8.03 -33.15 -8.81
C GLU A 3 7.79 -31.91 -7.93
N PHE A 4 8.83 -31.09 -7.77
CA PHE A 4 8.64 -29.72 -7.31
C PHE A 4 8.03 -28.95 -8.48
N HIS A 5 6.70 -28.88 -8.55
CA HIS A 5 6.04 -27.84 -9.32
C HIS A 5 6.40 -26.51 -8.67
N LEU A 6 7.42 -25.86 -9.21
CA LEU A 6 7.75 -24.49 -8.88
C LEU A 6 6.71 -23.62 -9.58
N GLU A 7 5.80 -23.03 -8.81
CA GLU A 7 4.96 -21.96 -9.32
C GLU A 7 5.87 -20.75 -9.54
N THR A 8 6.14 -20.43 -10.80
CA THR A 8 6.87 -19.23 -11.23
C THR A 8 6.19 -17.95 -10.71
N PHE A 9 4.91 -18.03 -10.36
CA PHE A 9 4.07 -16.91 -9.92
C PHE A 9 3.33 -17.26 -8.61
N PRO A 10 4.02 -17.28 -7.45
CA PRO A 10 3.44 -17.72 -6.18
C PRO A 10 2.28 -16.86 -5.66
N LEU A 11 2.05 -15.70 -6.30
CA LEU A 11 1.02 -14.72 -5.94
C LEU A 11 0.04 -14.42 -7.09
N GLU A 12 0.00 -15.27 -8.13
CA GLU A 12 -0.88 -15.07 -9.30
C GLU A 12 -2.37 -15.08 -8.91
N SER A 13 -2.75 -15.95 -7.97
CA SER A 13 -4.14 -16.11 -7.55
C SER A 13 -4.30 -15.96 -6.04
N VAL A 14 -5.32 -15.18 -5.65
CA VAL A 14 -5.68 -14.98 -4.24
C VAL A 14 -7.02 -15.65 -3.92
N THR A 15 -7.05 -16.37 -2.81
CA THR A 15 -8.24 -17.02 -2.27
C THR A 15 -9.02 -16.07 -1.34
N LYS A 16 -10.30 -16.36 -1.11
CA LYS A 16 -11.13 -15.60 -0.15
C LYS A 16 -10.56 -15.65 1.28
N SER A 17 -9.96 -16.78 1.69
CA SER A 17 -9.34 -16.92 3.00
C SER A 17 -8.08 -16.06 3.12
N GLN A 18 -7.28 -15.95 2.06
CA GLN A 18 -6.13 -15.04 2.00
C GLN A 18 -6.58 -13.57 2.07
N LEU A 19 -7.65 -13.18 1.37
CA LEU A 19 -8.20 -11.81 1.50
C LEU A 19 -8.68 -11.49 2.92
N ARG A 20 -9.25 -12.47 3.64
CA ARG A 20 -9.60 -12.30 5.06
C ARG A 20 -8.36 -12.08 5.92
N ARG A 21 -7.32 -12.90 5.72
CA ARG A 21 -6.02 -12.75 6.42
C ARG A 21 -5.30 -11.46 6.08
N LEU A 22 -5.49 -10.92 4.88
CA LEU A 22 -5.00 -9.61 4.47
C LEU A 22 -5.63 -8.50 5.31
N VAL A 23 -6.96 -8.49 5.43
CA VAL A 23 -7.69 -7.52 6.26
C VAL A 23 -7.26 -7.62 7.74
N GLU A 24 -7.10 -8.84 8.25
CA GLU A 24 -6.51 -9.07 9.58
C GLU A 24 -5.11 -8.45 9.72
N ALA A 25 -4.24 -8.65 8.72
CA ALA A 25 -2.90 -8.07 8.73
C ALA A 25 -2.91 -6.53 8.64
N LEU A 26 -3.84 -5.95 7.88
CA LEU A 26 -3.92 -4.50 7.61
C LEU A 26 -4.64 -3.70 8.69
N TRP A 27 -5.64 -4.27 9.37
CA TRP A 27 -6.48 -3.55 10.31
C TRP A 27 -6.69 -4.26 11.64
N GLY A 28 -6.13 -5.46 11.83
CA GLY A 28 -6.27 -6.21 13.09
C GLY A 28 -7.68 -6.78 13.32
N TRP A 29 -8.49 -6.84 12.27
CA TRP A 29 -9.88 -7.34 12.34
C TRP A 29 -9.94 -8.80 12.80
N LYS A 30 -10.20 -9.04 14.08
CA LYS A 30 -10.50 -10.38 14.58
C LYS A 30 -11.93 -10.75 14.18
N HIS A 31 -12.11 -11.38 13.03
CA HIS A 31 -13.43 -11.91 12.70
C HIS A 31 -13.79 -12.99 13.73
N CYS A 32 -14.96 -12.87 14.36
CA CYS A 32 -15.55 -13.96 15.10
C CYS A 32 -15.73 -15.15 14.14
N ILE A 33 -14.89 -16.17 14.31
CA ILE A 33 -14.84 -17.39 13.48
C ILE A 33 -16.17 -18.16 13.45
N HIS A 34 -17.15 -17.78 14.28
CA HIS A 34 -18.33 -18.60 14.54
C HIS A 34 -19.61 -18.26 13.80
N ASN A 35 -19.76 -17.11 13.14
CA ASN A 35 -20.98 -16.84 12.36
C ASN A 35 -20.65 -16.04 11.10
N GLU A 36 -20.88 -16.65 9.94
CA GLU A 36 -20.98 -15.92 8.67
C GLU A 36 -22.28 -15.10 8.66
N ASP A 37 -22.36 -14.09 9.52
CA ASP A 37 -23.49 -13.18 9.52
C ASP A 37 -23.44 -12.35 8.22
N GLU A 38 -24.61 -12.13 7.60
CA GLU A 38 -24.74 -11.37 6.36
C GLU A 38 -24.14 -9.95 6.49
N GLN A 39 -24.15 -9.39 7.70
CA GLN A 39 -23.53 -8.12 8.02
C GLN A 39 -22.00 -8.12 7.80
N SER A 40 -21.31 -9.21 8.19
CA SER A 40 -19.86 -9.35 7.99
C SER A 40 -19.47 -9.45 6.51
N LYS A 41 -20.32 -10.08 5.70
CA LYS A 41 -20.13 -10.16 4.25
C LYS A 41 -20.25 -8.78 3.60
N LEU A 42 -21.28 -8.02 3.97
CA LEU A 42 -21.47 -6.65 3.47
C LEU A 42 -20.31 -5.72 3.86
N GLU A 43 -19.74 -5.90 5.05
CA GLU A 43 -18.59 -5.12 5.51
C GLU A 43 -17.30 -5.43 4.76
N ILE A 44 -17.08 -6.68 4.33
CA ILE A 44 -15.93 -7.05 3.51
C ILE A 44 -16.11 -6.57 2.05
N MET A 45 -17.33 -6.67 1.51
CA MET A 45 -17.63 -6.28 0.11
C MET A 45 -17.30 -4.82 -0.21
N LYS A 46 -17.37 -3.91 0.78
CA LYS A 46 -17.01 -2.50 0.58
C LYS A 46 -15.52 -2.29 0.21
N PHE A 47 -14.67 -3.29 0.44
CA PHE A 47 -13.25 -3.27 0.11
C PHE A 47 -12.93 -3.97 -1.22
N GLU A 48 -13.93 -4.40 -1.99
CA GLU A 48 -13.68 -5.07 -3.27
C GLU A 48 -12.77 -4.27 -4.22
N PRO A 49 -12.87 -2.93 -4.34
CA PRO A 49 -11.91 -2.15 -5.13
C PRO A 49 -10.46 -2.31 -4.63
N TYR A 50 -10.26 -2.35 -3.31
CA TYR A 50 -8.94 -2.60 -2.72
C TYR A 50 -8.46 -4.03 -2.98
N PHE A 51 -9.33 -5.03 -2.89
CA PHE A 51 -8.96 -6.41 -3.20
C PHE A 51 -8.58 -6.61 -4.66
N GLN A 52 -9.25 -5.88 -5.57
CA GLN A 52 -8.88 -5.86 -6.97
C GLN A 52 -7.49 -5.25 -7.16
N PHE A 53 -7.22 -4.09 -6.55
CA PHE A 53 -5.89 -3.50 -6.53
C PHE A 53 -4.83 -4.46 -5.96
N TYR A 54 -5.13 -5.14 -4.85
CA TYR A 54 -4.22 -6.10 -4.23
C TYR A 54 -3.89 -7.25 -5.20
N ARG A 55 -4.90 -7.84 -5.84
CA ARG A 55 -4.72 -8.89 -6.86
C ARG A 55 -3.80 -8.45 -7.99
N GLU A 56 -3.99 -7.23 -8.48
CA GLU A 56 -3.20 -6.68 -9.58
C GLU A 56 -1.73 -6.49 -9.18
N ILE A 57 -1.45 -5.91 -8.01
CA ILE A 57 -0.07 -5.70 -7.58
C ILE A 57 0.64 -7.02 -7.27
N THR A 58 -0.06 -8.01 -6.71
CA THR A 58 0.54 -9.30 -6.39
C THR A 58 0.74 -10.18 -7.62
N ALA A 59 -0.18 -10.16 -8.58
CA ALA A 59 -0.02 -10.89 -9.84
C ALA A 59 1.15 -10.36 -10.68
N SER A 60 1.55 -9.10 -10.48
CA SER A 60 2.72 -8.50 -11.13
C SER A 60 4.06 -8.88 -10.48
N TYR A 61 4.05 -9.57 -9.33
CA TYR A 61 5.27 -10.00 -8.67
C TYR A 61 5.90 -11.18 -9.42
N VAL A 62 7.15 -10.99 -9.83
CA VAL A 62 7.99 -12.01 -10.42
C VAL A 62 9.28 -12.04 -9.62
N SER A 63 9.62 -13.22 -9.11
CA SER A 63 10.88 -13.44 -8.40
C SER A 63 11.98 -13.75 -9.40
N ASP A 64 13.11 -13.06 -9.29
CA ASP A 64 14.33 -13.34 -10.06
C ASP A 64 15.14 -14.52 -9.51
N ALA A 65 14.71 -15.15 -8.40
CA ALA A 65 15.42 -16.30 -7.83
C ALA A 65 15.37 -17.52 -8.77
N PHE A 66 16.54 -18.11 -9.05
CA PHE A 66 16.68 -19.33 -9.85
C PHE A 66 17.18 -20.50 -8.97
N PRO A 67 16.30 -21.43 -8.56
CA PRO A 67 16.70 -22.61 -7.77
C PRO A 67 17.73 -23.49 -8.51
N PRO A 68 18.58 -24.28 -7.80
CA PRO A 68 18.35 -24.80 -6.44
C PRO A 68 18.96 -24.00 -5.29
N ASP A 69 19.90 -23.11 -5.58
CA ASP A 69 20.72 -22.41 -4.57
C ASP A 69 20.04 -21.15 -4.01
N GLU A 70 19.12 -20.58 -4.80
CA GLU A 70 18.32 -19.42 -4.44
C GLU A 70 16.88 -19.81 -4.09
N ILE A 71 16.30 -19.08 -3.15
CA ILE A 71 14.89 -19.21 -2.78
C ILE A 71 14.16 -17.88 -3.02
N GLN A 72 12.92 -17.97 -3.51
CA GLN A 72 12.03 -16.82 -3.65
C GLN A 72 11.76 -16.20 -2.28
N ALA A 73 11.75 -14.87 -2.20
CA ALA A 73 11.49 -14.12 -0.98
C ALA A 73 10.02 -14.28 -0.51
N LEU A 74 9.07 -14.40 -1.45
CA LEU A 74 7.69 -14.79 -1.18
C LEU A 74 7.37 -16.12 -1.85
N ARG A 75 6.78 -17.05 -1.09
CA ARG A 75 6.30 -18.36 -1.55
C ARG A 75 4.78 -18.42 -1.57
N SER A 76 4.12 -17.46 -0.94
CA SER A 76 2.66 -17.37 -0.85
C SER A 76 2.21 -15.97 -0.42
N HIS A 77 0.91 -15.70 -0.58
CA HIS A 77 0.29 -14.50 0.01
C HIS A 77 0.44 -14.42 1.53
N ASP A 78 0.55 -15.55 2.23
CA ASP A 78 0.70 -15.56 3.68
C ASP A 78 2.05 -14.99 4.12
N ASP A 79 3.10 -15.19 3.32
CA ASP A 79 4.39 -14.53 3.54
C ASP A 79 4.26 -13.01 3.42
N LEU A 80 3.50 -12.54 2.43
CA LEU A 80 3.24 -11.11 2.27
C LEU A 80 2.41 -10.55 3.44
N HIS A 81 1.44 -11.31 3.95
CA HIS A 81 0.67 -10.94 5.13
C HIS A 81 1.54 -10.85 6.39
N ASP A 82 2.45 -11.79 6.59
CA ASP A 82 3.39 -11.77 7.70
C ASP A 82 4.33 -10.57 7.63
N LEU A 83 4.80 -10.24 6.43
CA LEU A 83 5.61 -9.04 6.20
C LEU A 83 4.80 -7.76 6.49
N ILE A 84 3.53 -7.69 6.06
CA ILE A 84 2.63 -6.57 6.39
C ILE A 84 2.49 -6.42 7.91
N ARG A 85 2.26 -7.51 8.64
CA ARG A 85 2.16 -7.49 10.11
C ARG A 85 3.46 -7.03 10.76
N LEU A 86 4.60 -7.51 10.26
CA LEU A 86 5.92 -7.15 10.77
C LEU A 86 6.16 -5.64 10.66
N ILE A 87 5.91 -5.06 9.49
CA ILE A 87 6.08 -3.62 9.23
C ILE A 87 5.12 -2.81 10.12
N ARG A 88 3.85 -3.18 10.18
CA ARG A 88 2.85 -2.45 10.97
C ARG A 88 3.10 -2.51 12.49
N SER A 89 3.65 -3.61 12.98
CA SER A 89 3.96 -3.78 14.41
C SER A 89 5.24 -3.05 14.82
N ASN A 90 6.09 -2.67 13.85
CA ASN A 90 7.40 -2.08 14.10
C ASN A 90 7.65 -0.84 13.22
N PRO A 91 6.79 0.19 13.26
CA PRO A 91 6.83 1.31 12.32
C PRO A 91 8.08 2.19 12.44
N GLU A 92 8.76 2.17 13.61
CA GLU A 92 9.99 2.92 13.88
C GLU A 92 11.26 2.15 13.48
N VAL A 93 11.14 0.85 13.21
CA VAL A 93 12.32 0.02 12.90
C VAL A 93 12.72 0.25 11.45
N GLN A 94 14.03 0.41 11.24
CA GLN A 94 14.60 0.60 9.91
C GLN A 94 14.34 -0.62 9.03
N ARG A 95 14.09 -0.37 7.74
CA ARG A 95 13.83 -1.40 6.74
C ARG A 95 14.89 -2.51 6.74
N ILE A 96 16.17 -2.16 6.82
CA ILE A 96 17.26 -3.14 6.79
C ILE A 96 17.17 -4.14 7.96
N LYS A 97 16.85 -3.66 9.17
CA LYS A 97 16.71 -4.52 10.35
C LYS A 97 15.48 -5.42 10.24
N LEU A 98 14.38 -4.90 9.70
CA LEU A 98 13.18 -5.72 9.44
C LEU A 98 13.47 -6.82 8.42
N ALA A 99 14.23 -6.52 7.37
CA ALA A 99 14.63 -7.49 6.36
C ALA A 99 15.52 -8.58 6.96
N GLU A 100 16.55 -8.19 7.71
CA GLU A 100 17.43 -9.11 8.44
C GLU A 100 16.63 -10.02 9.37
N ASP A 101 15.74 -9.47 10.20
CA ASP A 101 14.92 -10.22 11.15
C ASP A 101 13.95 -11.20 10.46
N TYR A 102 13.39 -10.79 9.32
CA TYR A 102 12.42 -11.59 8.58
C TYR A 102 13.08 -12.75 7.83
N PHE A 103 14.16 -12.46 7.09
CA PHE A 103 14.81 -13.45 6.24
C PHE A 103 15.74 -14.38 7.02
N SER A 104 16.44 -13.90 8.06
CA SER A 104 17.34 -14.74 8.87
C SER A 104 16.61 -15.93 9.52
N LYS A 105 15.35 -15.76 9.90
CA LYS A 105 14.50 -16.85 10.46
C LYS A 105 14.11 -17.91 9.44
N ARG A 106 14.17 -17.58 8.15
CA ARG A 106 13.71 -18.41 7.03
C ARG A 106 14.85 -19.09 6.27
N GLN A 107 16.09 -18.61 6.43
CA GLN A 107 17.27 -19.14 5.73
C GLN A 107 17.81 -20.40 6.42
N MET A 108 17.24 -21.58 6.09
CA MET A 108 17.83 -22.89 6.44
C MET A 108 19.00 -23.24 5.48
N GLY A 109 20.01 -22.37 5.38
CA GLY A 109 21.20 -22.60 4.55
C GLY A 109 21.04 -22.29 3.05
N LYS A 110 19.95 -21.64 2.64
CA LYS A 110 19.75 -21.05 1.30
C LYS A 110 19.53 -19.56 1.42
N SER A 111 20.05 -18.77 0.48
CA SER A 111 19.89 -17.31 0.47
C SER A 111 18.78 -16.86 -0.46
N THR A 112 18.04 -15.85 -0.03
CA THR A 112 17.19 -15.00 -0.87
C THR A 112 18.07 -14.02 -1.66
N LEU A 113 17.63 -13.62 -2.85
CA LEU A 113 18.32 -12.57 -3.61
C LEU A 113 18.05 -11.20 -2.96
N PRO A 114 19.08 -10.37 -2.69
CA PRO A 114 18.87 -9.04 -2.08
C PRO A 114 17.91 -8.14 -2.85
N GLU A 115 17.78 -8.33 -4.16
CA GLU A 115 16.89 -7.53 -5.00
C GLU A 115 15.43 -7.96 -4.86
N ASP A 116 15.19 -9.27 -4.77
CA ASP A 116 13.88 -9.83 -4.49
C ASP A 116 13.40 -9.43 -3.08
N GLU A 117 14.29 -9.45 -2.08
CA GLU A 117 14.00 -8.94 -0.74
C GLU A 117 13.54 -7.47 -0.75
N LYS A 118 14.16 -6.62 -1.57
CA LYS A 118 13.73 -5.22 -1.70
C LYS A 118 12.37 -5.13 -2.38
N GLN A 119 12.16 -5.88 -3.45
CA GLN A 119 10.90 -5.88 -4.18
C GLN A 119 9.71 -6.26 -3.28
N VAL A 120 9.87 -7.26 -2.42
CA VAL A 120 8.77 -7.73 -1.55
C VAL A 120 8.44 -6.75 -0.44
N PHE A 121 9.42 -6.01 0.09
CA PHE A 121 9.16 -4.90 1.02
C PHE A 121 8.46 -3.72 0.33
N ASN A 122 8.79 -3.42 -0.92
CA ASN A 122 8.07 -2.41 -1.69
C ASN A 122 6.63 -2.86 -1.98
N LEU A 123 6.42 -4.15 -2.27
CA LEU A 123 5.10 -4.73 -2.46
C LEU A 123 4.26 -4.65 -1.17
N ALA A 124 4.85 -4.96 -0.02
CA ALA A 124 4.19 -4.84 1.27
C ALA A 124 3.84 -3.37 1.61
N ALA A 125 4.77 -2.43 1.39
CA ALA A 125 4.49 -1.00 1.56
C ALA A 125 3.35 -0.53 0.63
N LYS A 126 3.35 -0.98 -0.63
CA LYS A 126 2.30 -0.67 -1.60
C LYS A 126 0.93 -1.23 -1.15
N ALA A 127 0.90 -2.43 -0.57
CA ALA A 127 -0.32 -3.00 -0.02
C ALA A 127 -0.83 -2.23 1.23
N ILE A 128 0.08 -1.72 2.07
CA ILE A 128 -0.24 -0.98 3.31
C ILE A 128 -0.67 0.46 3.04
N LEU A 129 -0.05 1.13 2.07
CA LEU A 129 -0.21 2.57 1.85
C LEU A 129 -1.00 2.90 0.59
N MET A 130 -1.16 1.94 -0.33
CA MET A 130 -1.62 2.19 -1.71
C MET A 130 -0.80 3.30 -2.38
N VAL A 131 0.52 3.17 -2.24
CA VAL A 131 1.50 4.09 -2.80
C VAL A 131 2.59 3.30 -3.52
N SER A 132 2.93 3.69 -4.74
CA SER A 132 4.04 3.05 -5.45
C SER A 132 5.38 3.51 -4.87
N CYS A 133 6.18 2.54 -4.43
CA CYS A 133 7.52 2.78 -3.88
C CYS A 133 8.58 2.07 -4.73
N SER A 134 9.72 2.72 -4.94
CA SER A 134 10.92 2.14 -5.56
C SER A 134 12.02 1.94 -4.52
N TYR A 135 13.09 1.25 -4.89
CA TYR A 135 14.35 1.25 -4.15
C TYR A 135 15.42 2.05 -4.94
N GLU A 136 16.52 2.42 -4.27
CA GLU A 136 17.52 3.38 -4.77
C GLU A 136 18.13 3.04 -6.14
N GLY A 137 18.11 1.76 -6.57
CA GLY A 137 18.64 1.30 -7.85
C GLY A 137 17.63 1.24 -9.01
N GLN A 138 16.33 1.45 -8.74
CA GLN A 138 15.24 1.31 -9.73
C GLN A 138 14.58 2.65 -10.10
N ALA A 139 15.06 3.78 -9.56
CA ALA A 139 14.46 5.09 -9.77
C ALA A 139 14.68 5.60 -11.21
N GLY A 140 13.87 5.13 -12.15
CA GLY A 140 13.75 5.67 -13.50
C GLY A 140 12.74 6.81 -13.56
N GLY A 141 13.23 8.05 -13.64
CA GLY A 141 12.61 9.22 -14.30
C GLY A 141 11.27 9.78 -13.80
N ILE A 142 10.50 9.07 -12.98
CA ILE A 142 9.21 9.53 -12.44
C ILE A 142 9.26 9.36 -10.93
N GLU A 143 8.80 10.40 -10.21
CA GLU A 143 8.76 10.59 -8.76
C GLU A 143 8.19 9.38 -7.98
N THR A 144 8.94 8.29 -7.93
CA THR A 144 8.63 7.12 -7.12
C THR A 144 9.22 7.36 -5.75
N ALA A 145 8.40 7.20 -4.72
CA ALA A 145 8.88 7.35 -3.36
C ALA A 145 9.88 6.22 -3.09
N VAL A 146 11.09 6.56 -2.67
CA VAL A 146 12.13 5.56 -2.43
C VAL A 146 12.12 5.20 -0.95
N TRP A 147 11.80 3.95 -0.61
CA TRP A 147 11.93 3.48 0.77
C TRP A 147 13.35 2.98 1.01
N ARG A 148 14.18 3.82 1.62
CA ARG A 148 15.60 3.53 1.82
C ARG A 148 15.85 2.53 2.96
N ASN A 149 16.99 1.86 2.94
CA ASN A 149 17.34 0.84 3.93
C ASN A 149 17.49 1.40 5.36
N ASP A 150 17.98 2.63 5.46
CA ASP A 150 18.15 3.40 6.71
C ASP A 150 16.85 4.04 7.22
N GLN A 151 15.76 3.92 6.45
CA GLN A 151 14.49 4.59 6.72
C GLN A 151 13.47 3.61 7.33
N SER A 152 12.78 4.06 8.37
CA SER A 152 11.63 3.38 8.96
C SER A 152 10.34 3.59 8.14
N ALA A 153 9.31 2.79 8.40
CA ALA A 153 8.02 2.98 7.75
C ALA A 153 7.36 4.32 8.14
N ARG A 154 7.55 4.79 9.38
CA ARG A 154 7.06 6.12 9.82
C ARG A 154 7.72 7.25 9.05
N GLU A 155 9.04 7.19 8.89
CA GLU A 155 9.78 8.22 8.15
C GLU A 155 9.39 8.23 6.67
N LEU A 156 9.15 7.06 6.08
CA LEU A 156 8.63 6.92 4.71
C LEU A 156 7.32 7.69 4.53
N VAL A 157 6.33 7.40 5.37
CA VAL A 157 5.02 8.07 5.34
C VAL A 157 5.17 9.58 5.55
N SER A 158 5.99 9.98 6.51
CA SER A 158 6.23 11.41 6.81
C SER A 158 6.88 12.16 5.64
N THR A 159 7.70 11.45 4.85
CA THR A 159 8.36 12.00 3.66
C THR A 159 7.38 12.08 2.48
N MET A 160 6.51 11.08 2.32
CA MET A 160 5.50 11.03 1.26
C MET A 160 4.36 12.05 1.45
N PHE A 161 3.95 12.25 2.71
CA PHE A 161 2.82 13.09 3.08
C PHE A 161 3.27 14.17 4.06
N PRO A 162 4.12 15.13 3.63
CA PRO A 162 4.56 16.20 4.50
C PRO A 162 3.36 17.04 4.93
N VAL A 163 3.26 17.33 6.23
CA VAL A 163 2.28 18.28 6.75
C VAL A 163 2.67 19.66 6.22
N ARG A 164 1.99 20.09 5.16
CA ARG A 164 2.14 21.43 4.60
C ARG A 164 0.96 22.27 5.08
N ASP A 165 1.25 23.21 5.98
CA ASP A 165 0.31 24.29 6.26
C ASP A 165 0.29 25.22 5.04
N HIS A 166 -0.84 25.28 4.34
CA HIS A 166 -1.04 26.32 3.34
C HIS A 166 -1.42 27.60 4.09
N PRO A 167 -0.55 28.63 4.12
CA PRO A 167 -0.78 29.82 4.93
C PRO A 167 -2.12 30.49 4.60
N ASP A 168 -2.54 30.46 3.33
CA ASP A 168 -3.79 31.09 2.89
C ASP A 168 -5.07 30.26 3.10
N LEU A 169 -5.00 28.95 3.42
CA LEU A 169 -6.21 28.14 3.65
C LEU A 169 -6.56 28.01 5.14
N ASN A 170 -5.54 28.10 6.01
CA ASN A 170 -5.66 27.86 7.45
C ASN A 170 -5.78 29.16 8.26
N ASN A 171 -5.32 30.30 7.73
CA ASN A 171 -5.58 31.63 8.29
C ASN A 171 -6.59 32.37 7.40
N PRO A 172 -7.89 32.36 7.72
CA PRO A 172 -8.84 33.24 7.07
C PRO A 172 -8.55 34.67 7.54
N GLY A 173 -7.53 35.31 6.96
CA GLY A 173 -7.51 36.77 6.93
C GLY A 173 -8.76 37.24 6.19
N ASP A 174 -9.37 38.33 6.64
CA ASP A 174 -10.66 38.91 6.20
C ASP A 174 -10.74 39.28 4.69
N SER A 175 -9.78 38.86 3.87
CA SER A 175 -9.56 39.28 2.49
C SER A 175 -9.47 38.15 1.47
N LEU A 176 -9.62 36.87 1.85
CA LEU A 176 -9.77 35.82 0.85
C LEU A 176 -11.23 35.77 0.38
N PRO A 177 -11.51 36.02 -0.91
CA PRO A 177 -12.84 35.77 -1.46
C PRO A 177 -13.22 34.30 -1.20
N ASP A 178 -14.51 33.97 -1.29
CA ASP A 178 -15.05 32.61 -1.12
C ASP A 178 -14.53 31.66 -2.23
N ILE A 179 -13.24 31.37 -2.19
CA ILE A 179 -12.50 30.49 -3.10
C ILE A 179 -13.07 29.08 -2.98
N LYS A 180 -13.58 28.71 -1.80
CA LYS A 180 -14.22 27.41 -1.56
C LYS A 180 -15.43 27.20 -2.47
N SER A 181 -16.28 28.22 -2.71
CA SER A 181 -17.39 28.07 -3.66
C SER A 181 -16.95 28.07 -5.13
N ALA A 182 -15.80 28.65 -5.46
CA ALA A 182 -15.17 28.55 -6.78
C ALA A 182 -14.53 27.18 -7.04
N LEU A 183 -13.99 26.52 -6.00
CA LEU A 183 -13.34 25.20 -6.05
C LEU A 183 -14.31 24.01 -6.07
N LYS A 184 -15.62 24.23 -6.19
CA LYS A 184 -16.58 23.13 -6.35
C LYS A 184 -16.24 22.32 -7.60
N ALA A 185 -16.22 20.99 -7.50
CA ALA A 185 -15.93 20.09 -8.62
C ALA A 185 -16.79 20.38 -9.86
N THR A 186 -18.04 20.81 -9.66
CA THR A 186 -18.94 21.23 -10.76
C THR A 186 -18.44 22.47 -11.49
N ARG A 187 -17.85 23.44 -10.81
CA ARG A 187 -17.27 24.65 -11.44
C ARG A 187 -15.91 24.35 -12.04
N LEU A 188 -15.08 23.53 -11.39
CA LEU A 188 -13.82 23.06 -11.97
C LEU A 188 -14.05 22.34 -13.30
N LYS A 189 -15.08 21.50 -13.38
CA LYS A 189 -15.46 20.83 -14.63
C LYS A 189 -16.09 21.77 -15.66
N LYS A 190 -17.06 22.59 -15.26
CA LYS A 190 -17.85 23.42 -16.20
C LYS A 190 -17.17 24.72 -16.64
N VAL A 191 -16.38 25.33 -15.76
CA VAL A 191 -15.79 26.66 -15.96
C VAL A 191 -14.31 26.54 -16.30
N ALA A 192 -13.56 25.76 -15.52
CA ALA A 192 -12.12 25.58 -15.74
C ALA A 192 -11.77 24.47 -16.75
N GLY A 193 -12.78 23.76 -17.27
CA GLY A 193 -12.58 22.69 -18.26
C GLY A 193 -11.82 21.47 -17.73
N LEU A 194 -11.71 21.32 -16.41
CA LEU A 194 -10.98 20.20 -15.82
C LEU A 194 -11.77 18.90 -15.91
N SER A 195 -11.05 17.79 -16.03
CA SER A 195 -11.61 16.44 -15.95
C SER A 195 -11.09 15.72 -14.72
N PHE A 196 -11.82 14.69 -14.27
CA PHE A 196 -11.46 13.92 -13.08
C PHE A 196 -11.25 12.46 -13.46
N GLN A 197 -10.18 11.86 -12.96
CA GLN A 197 -9.84 10.46 -13.20
C GLN A 197 -9.53 9.77 -11.86
N GLY A 198 -9.97 8.54 -11.68
CA GLY A 198 -9.61 7.74 -10.52
C GLY A 198 -8.12 7.37 -10.49
N THR A 199 -7.50 7.35 -9.31
CA THR A 199 -6.13 6.85 -9.12
C THR A 199 -6.04 5.91 -7.92
N ASP A 200 -5.20 4.87 -8.05
CA ASP A 200 -4.90 3.92 -6.97
C ASP A 200 -3.72 4.39 -6.09
N ASP A 201 -2.88 5.31 -6.59
CA ASP A 201 -1.76 5.88 -5.83
C ASP A 201 -2.23 7.09 -5.03
N LEU A 202 -2.22 6.97 -3.70
CA LEU A 202 -2.69 8.02 -2.80
C LEU A 202 -1.92 9.34 -2.98
N ARG A 203 -0.64 9.30 -3.37
CA ARG A 203 0.16 10.51 -3.61
C ARG A 203 -0.33 11.32 -4.80
N ASN A 204 -1.00 10.67 -5.75
CA ASN A 204 -1.55 11.33 -6.92
C ASN A 204 -2.91 11.97 -6.64
N HIS A 205 -3.44 11.88 -5.41
CA HIS A 205 -4.68 12.58 -5.06
C HIS A 205 -4.52 14.10 -5.26
N LEU A 206 -5.41 14.68 -6.07
CA LEU A 206 -5.40 16.07 -6.52
C LEU A 206 -4.19 16.48 -7.38
N ARG A 207 -3.43 15.51 -7.89
CA ARG A 207 -2.40 15.78 -8.90
C ARG A 207 -3.08 16.21 -10.20
N MET A 208 -2.65 17.34 -10.75
CA MET A 208 -3.18 17.90 -11.99
C MET A 208 -2.14 17.79 -13.10
N ASP A 209 -2.51 17.15 -14.20
CA ASP A 209 -1.75 17.26 -15.44
C ASP A 209 -2.15 18.56 -16.15
N LEU A 210 -1.23 19.52 -16.15
CA LEU A 210 -1.43 20.85 -16.75
C LEU A 210 -1.67 20.78 -18.27
N LYS A 211 -1.20 19.72 -18.95
CA LYS A 211 -1.35 19.58 -20.41
C LYS A 211 -2.74 19.10 -20.79
N THR A 212 -3.28 18.16 -20.03
CA THR A 212 -4.56 17.51 -20.33
C THR A 212 -5.72 18.09 -19.52
N GLY A 213 -5.44 18.86 -18.46
CA GLY A 213 -6.45 19.36 -17.53
C GLY A 213 -7.10 18.24 -16.71
N VAL A 214 -6.45 17.08 -16.59
CA VAL A 214 -6.93 15.94 -15.80
C VAL A 214 -6.44 16.09 -14.37
N VAL A 215 -7.37 15.97 -13.41
CA VAL A 215 -7.08 15.90 -11.98
C VAL A 215 -7.34 14.48 -11.50
N GLU A 216 -6.33 13.86 -10.89
CA GLU A 216 -6.43 12.53 -10.32
C GLU A 216 -7.11 12.55 -8.95
N LEU A 217 -8.06 11.65 -8.74
CA LEU A 217 -8.84 11.51 -7.51
C LEU A 217 -8.68 10.10 -6.96
N TYR A 218 -7.99 9.98 -5.84
CA TYR A 218 -7.95 8.74 -5.09
C TYR A 218 -9.35 8.27 -4.68
N HIS A 219 -9.74 7.05 -5.08
CA HIS A 219 -11.12 6.56 -4.96
C HIS A 219 -11.33 5.46 -3.92
N HIS A 220 -10.28 4.89 -3.32
CA HIS A 220 -10.40 3.84 -2.30
C HIS A 220 -10.74 4.41 -0.92
N THR A 221 -11.81 5.19 -0.85
CA THR A 221 -12.20 5.89 0.39
C THR A 221 -12.55 4.95 1.54
N ALA A 222 -13.08 3.76 1.23
CA ALA A 222 -13.35 2.72 2.23
C ALA A 222 -12.06 2.26 2.92
N PHE A 223 -10.99 2.05 2.15
CA PHE A 223 -9.67 1.69 2.66
C PHE A 223 -9.14 2.76 3.64
N LEU A 224 -9.12 4.03 3.24
CA LEU A 224 -8.65 5.12 4.11
C LEU A 224 -9.47 5.26 5.39
N LYS A 225 -10.80 5.16 5.28
CA LYS A 225 -11.69 5.21 6.44
C LYS A 225 -11.35 4.11 7.44
N GLU A 226 -11.01 2.91 6.96
CA GLU A 226 -10.66 1.80 7.84
C GLU A 226 -9.26 1.96 8.44
N CYS A 227 -8.27 2.42 7.67
CA CYS A 227 -6.97 2.79 8.21
C CYS A 227 -7.07 3.83 9.34
N LEU A 228 -7.96 4.81 9.20
CA LEU A 228 -8.24 5.84 10.22
C LEU A 228 -8.96 5.31 11.47
N LYS A 229 -9.76 4.25 11.34
CA LYS A 229 -10.36 3.60 12.51
C LYS A 229 -9.33 2.77 13.26
N ALA A 230 -8.60 1.94 12.52
CA ALA A 230 -7.56 1.07 13.07
C ALA A 230 -6.49 1.87 13.82
N SER A 231 -6.12 3.07 13.34
CA SER A 231 -5.14 3.92 14.03
C SER A 231 -5.66 4.52 15.34
N LYS A 232 -6.97 4.78 15.45
CA LYS A 232 -7.58 5.31 16.68
C LYS A 232 -7.64 4.25 17.76
N GLU A 233 -8.00 3.02 17.40
CA GLU A 233 -8.09 1.90 18.34
C GLU A 233 -6.73 1.62 19.00
N THR A 234 -5.64 1.69 18.23
CA THR A 234 -4.26 1.51 18.75
C THR A 234 -3.78 2.61 19.70
N HIS A 235 -4.47 3.76 19.79
CA HIS A 235 -4.13 4.85 20.71
C HIS A 235 -4.94 4.83 22.02
N THR A 236 -5.84 3.86 22.17
CA THR A 236 -6.75 3.72 23.33
C THR A 236 -6.38 2.59 24.28
N GLU A 237 -5.24 1.93 24.07
CA GLU A 237 -4.61 0.97 25.01
C GLU A 237 -3.39 1.60 25.67
#